data_AF-A0A7R9W5H7-F1
#
_entry.id   AF-A0A7R9W5H7-F1
#
_cell.length_a   1.000
_cell.length_b   1.000
_cell.length_c   1.000
_cell.angle_alpha   90.00
_cell.angle_beta   90.00
_cell.angle_gamma   90.00
#
_symmetry.space_group_name_H-M   'P 1'
#
loop_
_entity.id
_entity.type
_entity.pdbx_description
1 polymer ?
#
loop_
_entity_poly.entity_id
_entity_poly.type
_entity_poly.pdbx_seq_one_letter_code
_entity_poly.pdbx_strand_id
1 'polypeptide(L)'
;EGLLFIGSYRDNEVGADHPLMAHLGNIRQSGCVSILPMHLGNLDVNSIKSMVSDVLHMVPGTVRPLAEVVFNKTGGNALFAVQLLSSLHDEGLLRFSLTSRCWQWDIQKIRDKDVADNVVELMVGKMLRLRPEVQEALSVAACFGAMCQESLLRILDRAPDNVMCNVPSLDVAVSEGLMVKSDSAYRFSHDQIQLAAYLLISESDRAKSHLRIGRLLWKLSSAQELESSLFVVVEQLHRGSFLMTDPEERTQLSELSMLAGQMARRMSSFLPAAAYLSAGIRLLADNDWNSHRNLCFNLYNSCAEIHFILGEFDAARSHLEEVLRRAMTLQEKLQPHATLARTLSSLGLTNEAIDSC
;
A
#
# COMPACT_ATOMS: atom_id res chain seq x y z
N GLU A 1 -27.36 -17.87 31.38
CA GLU A 1 -27.03 -16.66 30.61
C GLU A 1 -26.09 -17.05 29.47
N GLY A 2 -26.30 -16.54 28.27
CA GLY A 2 -25.45 -16.82 27.12
C GLY A 2 -24.73 -15.56 26.66
N LEU A 3 -23.48 -15.68 26.23
CA LEU A 3 -22.70 -14.59 25.64
C LEU A 3 -22.72 -14.73 24.11
N LEU A 4 -23.08 -13.66 23.40
CA LEU A 4 -22.98 -13.55 21.94
C LEU A 4 -21.82 -12.63 21.59
N PHE A 5 -20.87 -13.12 20.80
CA PHE A 5 -19.78 -12.32 20.25
C PHE A 5 -20.03 -12.05 18.78
N ILE A 6 -19.95 -10.78 18.38
CA ILE A 6 -20.03 -10.34 16.98
C ILE A 6 -18.69 -9.71 16.63
N GLY A 7 -18.06 -10.22 15.59
CA GLY A 7 -16.80 -9.71 15.06
C GLY A 7 -16.93 -9.47 13.57
N SER A 8 -16.24 -8.44 13.07
CA SER A 8 -16.08 -8.18 11.65
C SER A 8 -14.59 -8.11 11.32
N TYR A 9 -14.21 -8.62 10.17
CA TYR A 9 -12.85 -8.57 9.66
C TYR A 9 -12.89 -8.51 8.14
N ARG A 10 -11.82 -8.00 7.52
CA ARG A 10 -11.67 -7.94 6.08
C ARG A 10 -11.03 -9.25 5.59
N ASP A 11 -11.69 -9.94 4.68
CA ASP A 11 -11.27 -11.24 4.17
C ASP A 11 -10.01 -11.18 3.29
N ASN A 12 -9.72 -10.01 2.71
CA ASN A 12 -8.49 -9.74 1.96
C ASN A 12 -7.27 -9.42 2.85
N GLU A 13 -7.47 -9.09 4.13
CA GLU A 13 -6.39 -8.79 5.10
C GLU A 13 -6.13 -9.98 6.05
N VAL A 14 -7.12 -10.87 6.19
CA VAL A 14 -7.05 -12.06 7.06
C VAL A 14 -6.89 -13.31 6.19
N GLY A 15 -5.65 -13.56 5.79
CA GLY A 15 -5.27 -14.79 5.08
C GLY A 15 -5.33 -16.04 5.98
N ALA A 16 -5.12 -17.21 5.37
CA ALA A 16 -5.13 -18.50 6.08
C ALA A 16 -4.17 -18.56 7.28
N ASP A 17 -3.05 -17.84 7.20
CA ASP A 17 -2.00 -17.80 8.23
C ASP A 17 -2.25 -16.75 9.32
N HIS A 18 -3.33 -15.97 9.24
CA HIS A 18 -3.60 -14.91 10.21
C HIS A 18 -3.98 -15.51 11.60
N PRO A 19 -3.48 -14.97 12.72
CA PRO A 19 -3.73 -15.51 14.07
C PRO A 19 -5.22 -15.68 14.43
N LEU A 20 -6.08 -14.82 13.87
CA LEU A 20 -7.54 -14.93 13.99
C LEU A 20 -8.08 -16.26 13.44
N MET A 21 -7.58 -16.73 12.29
CA MET A 21 -8.03 -17.97 11.67
C MET A 21 -7.65 -19.19 12.50
N ALA A 22 -6.45 -19.18 13.09
CA ALA A 22 -6.01 -20.21 14.03
C ALA A 22 -6.90 -20.24 15.29
N HIS A 23 -7.22 -19.07 15.87
CA HIS A 23 -8.13 -18.99 17.02
C HIS A 23 -9.55 -19.47 16.68
N LEU A 24 -10.12 -19.04 15.55
CA LEU A 24 -11.43 -19.50 15.09
C LEU A 24 -11.43 -21.01 14.83
N GLY A 25 -10.32 -21.57 14.32
CA GLY A 25 -10.11 -23.00 14.17
C GLY A 25 -10.18 -23.76 15.51
N ASN A 26 -9.46 -23.28 16.53
CA ASN A 26 -9.47 -23.87 17.87
C ASN A 26 -10.87 -23.82 18.51
N ILE A 27 -11.58 -22.70 18.37
CA ILE A 27 -12.94 -22.57 18.90
C ILE A 27 -13.89 -23.56 18.18
N ARG A 28 -13.79 -23.70 16.85
CA ARG A 28 -14.57 -24.70 16.10
C ARG A 28 -14.31 -26.12 16.57
N GLN A 29 -13.04 -26.47 16.83
CA GLN A 29 -12.66 -27.80 17.32
C GLN A 29 -13.14 -28.09 18.74
N SER A 30 -13.28 -27.05 19.59
CA SER A 30 -13.78 -27.23 20.96
C SER A 30 -15.21 -27.76 21.04
N GLY A 31 -16.03 -27.55 20.00
CA GLY A 31 -17.43 -27.98 19.95
C GLY A 31 -18.37 -27.28 20.94
N CYS A 32 -17.85 -26.41 21.82
CA CYS A 32 -18.60 -25.76 22.89
C CYS A 32 -19.27 -24.45 22.47
N VAL A 33 -18.87 -23.87 21.33
CA VAL A 33 -19.33 -22.55 20.85
C VAL A 33 -19.76 -22.65 19.40
N SER A 34 -20.99 -22.21 19.11
CA SER A 34 -21.49 -22.11 17.73
C SER A 34 -20.87 -20.90 17.03
N ILE A 35 -20.26 -21.12 15.85
CA ILE A 35 -19.69 -20.06 15.01
C ILE A 35 -20.49 -19.98 13.71
N LEU A 36 -21.06 -18.80 13.44
CA LEU A 36 -21.77 -18.50 12.19
C LEU A 36 -20.94 -17.51 11.35
N PRO A 37 -20.22 -17.98 10.30
CA PRO A 37 -19.57 -17.07 9.38
C PRO A 37 -20.62 -16.41 8.49
N MET A 38 -20.60 -15.08 8.43
CA MET A 38 -21.42 -14.29 7.51
C MET A 38 -20.51 -13.48 6.61
N HIS A 39 -20.51 -13.80 5.32
CA HIS A 39 -19.83 -12.99 4.32
C HIS A 39 -20.78 -11.88 3.86
N LEU A 40 -20.33 -10.64 4.01
CA LEU A 40 -21.09 -9.45 3.60
C LEU A 40 -20.67 -9.05 2.19
N GLY A 41 -21.44 -9.50 1.20
CA GLY A 41 -21.31 -9.05 -0.18
C GLY A 41 -22.03 -7.73 -0.44
N ASN A 42 -21.99 -7.27 -1.69
CA ASN A 42 -22.82 -6.17 -2.15
C ASN A 42 -24.32 -6.53 -2.05
N LEU A 43 -25.16 -5.50 -1.86
CA LEU A 43 -26.61 -5.63 -1.83
C LEU A 43 -27.13 -6.05 -3.19
N ASP A 44 -28.08 -6.98 -3.21
CA ASP A 44 -28.81 -7.27 -4.43
C ASP A 44 -29.79 -6.13 -4.80
N VAL A 45 -30.34 -6.19 -6.00
CA VAL A 45 -31.27 -5.18 -6.52
C VAL A 45 -32.54 -5.05 -5.65
N ASN A 46 -32.98 -6.12 -4.98
CA ASN A 46 -34.14 -6.07 -4.09
C ASN A 46 -33.82 -5.38 -2.77
N SER A 47 -32.63 -5.62 -2.21
CA SER A 47 -32.13 -4.91 -1.04
C SER A 47 -31.93 -3.42 -1.32
N ILE A 48 -31.37 -3.05 -2.48
CA ILE A 48 -31.30 -1.64 -2.91
C ILE A 48 -32.69 -1.04 -3.05
N LYS A 49 -33.64 -1.77 -3.65
CA LYS A 49 -35.03 -1.31 -3.76
C LYS A 49 -35.66 -1.06 -2.40
N SER A 50 -35.52 -1.97 -1.44
CA SER A 50 -36.01 -1.78 -0.07
C SER A 50 -35.37 -0.55 0.58
N MET A 51 -34.06 -0.42 0.47
CA MET A 51 -33.31 0.72 1.00
C MET A 51 -33.79 2.05 0.41
N VAL A 52 -33.96 2.15 -0.92
CA VAL A 52 -34.48 3.37 -1.56
C VAL A 52 -35.93 3.64 -1.13
N SER A 53 -36.74 2.59 -1.00
CA SER A 53 -38.12 2.68 -0.49
C SER A 53 -38.17 3.29 0.89
N ASP A 54 -37.30 2.82 1.79
CA ASP A 54 -37.21 3.26 3.18
C ASP A 54 -36.73 4.70 3.28
N VAL A 55 -35.68 5.07 2.51
CA VAL A 55 -35.12 6.42 2.47
C VAL A 55 -36.13 7.45 1.96
N LEU A 56 -36.90 7.11 0.92
CA LEU A 56 -37.86 8.02 0.31
C LEU A 56 -39.25 7.96 0.95
N HIS A 57 -39.50 7.01 1.86
CA HIS A 57 -40.80 6.70 2.42
C HIS A 57 -41.88 6.48 1.33
N MET A 58 -41.52 5.74 0.28
CA MET A 58 -42.39 5.43 -0.85
C MET A 58 -42.63 3.93 -0.97
N VAL A 59 -43.63 3.52 -1.75
CA VAL A 59 -43.95 2.11 -2.00
C VAL A 59 -42.89 1.49 -2.93
N PRO A 60 -42.42 0.25 -2.69
CA PRO A 60 -41.37 -0.39 -3.47
C PRO A 60 -41.62 -0.44 -4.98
N GLY A 61 -42.89 -0.54 -5.39
CA GLY A 61 -43.27 -0.54 -6.81
C GLY A 61 -42.96 0.79 -7.51
N THR A 62 -43.08 1.91 -6.80
CA THR A 62 -42.87 3.26 -7.34
C THR A 62 -41.39 3.60 -7.48
N VAL A 63 -40.56 3.14 -6.53
CA VAL A 63 -39.11 3.40 -6.53
C VAL A 63 -38.31 2.44 -7.40
N ARG A 64 -38.92 1.37 -7.91
CA ARG A 64 -38.23 0.34 -8.72
C ARG A 64 -37.34 0.92 -9.84
N PRO A 65 -37.80 1.86 -10.69
CA PRO A 65 -36.96 2.39 -11.76
C PRO A 65 -35.72 3.13 -11.24
N LEU A 66 -35.86 3.86 -10.13
CA LEU A 66 -34.74 4.54 -9.48
C LEU A 66 -33.78 3.52 -8.85
N ALA A 67 -34.30 2.52 -8.15
CA ALA A 67 -33.51 1.47 -7.52
C ALA A 67 -32.68 0.65 -8.52
N GLU A 68 -33.22 0.36 -9.70
CA GLU A 68 -32.47 -0.32 -10.79
C GLU A 68 -31.32 0.54 -11.29
N VAL A 69 -31.53 1.85 -11.46
CA VAL A 69 -30.46 2.77 -11.89
C VAL A 69 -29.41 2.92 -10.80
N VAL A 70 -29.82 3.02 -9.54
CA VAL A 70 -28.90 3.06 -8.39
C VAL A 70 -28.09 1.76 -8.30
N PHE A 71 -28.71 0.59 -8.44
CA PHE A 71 -28.02 -0.69 -8.43
C PHE A 71 -27.00 -0.79 -9.56
N ASN A 72 -27.40 -0.46 -10.80
CA ASN A 72 -26.52 -0.53 -11.96
C ASN A 72 -25.29 0.37 -11.83
N LYS A 73 -25.45 1.57 -11.27
CA LYS A 73 -24.37 2.55 -11.10
C LYS A 73 -23.50 2.33 -9.85
N THR A 74 -23.90 1.44 -8.95
CA THR A 74 -23.20 1.23 -7.66
C THR A 74 -22.69 -0.20 -7.48
N GLY A 75 -23.05 -1.12 -8.39
CA GLY A 75 -22.74 -2.54 -8.26
C GLY A 75 -23.32 -3.18 -6.99
N GLY A 76 -24.36 -2.57 -6.40
CA GLY A 76 -24.95 -2.99 -5.12
C GLY A 76 -24.20 -2.54 -3.87
N ASN A 77 -23.16 -1.71 -3.97
CA ASN A 77 -22.46 -1.23 -2.79
C ASN A 77 -23.36 -0.26 -1.98
N ALA A 78 -23.70 -0.63 -0.75
CA ALA A 78 -24.64 0.11 0.10
C ALA A 78 -24.21 1.56 0.36
N LEU A 79 -22.91 1.80 0.58
CA LEU A 79 -22.37 3.15 0.80
C LEU A 79 -22.56 4.00 -0.46
N PHE A 80 -22.29 3.43 -1.63
CA PHE A 80 -22.39 4.14 -2.91
C PHE A 80 -23.85 4.41 -3.28
N ALA A 81 -24.77 3.50 -2.92
CA ALA A 81 -26.20 3.73 -3.05
C ALA A 81 -26.66 4.94 -2.23
N VAL A 82 -26.24 5.06 -0.95
CA VAL A 82 -26.53 6.26 -0.14
C VAL A 82 -25.93 7.50 -0.78
N GLN A 83 -24.65 7.47 -1.17
CA GLN A 83 -23.95 8.63 -1.71
C GLN A 83 -24.54 9.12 -3.04
N LEU A 84 -24.89 8.20 -3.92
CA LEU A 84 -25.56 8.52 -5.18
C LEU A 84 -26.91 9.20 -4.92
N LEU A 85 -27.73 8.65 -4.00
CA LEU A 85 -29.01 9.26 -3.64
C LEU A 85 -28.83 10.70 -3.09
N SER A 86 -27.83 10.91 -2.22
CA SER A 86 -27.51 12.25 -1.71
C SER A 86 -27.05 13.20 -2.82
N SER A 87 -26.16 12.78 -3.72
CA SER A 87 -25.73 13.60 -4.87
C SER A 87 -26.90 13.96 -5.80
N LEU A 88 -27.80 13.00 -6.06
CA LEU A 88 -29.01 13.27 -6.86
C LEU A 88 -29.91 14.29 -6.16
N HIS A 89 -29.99 14.27 -4.84
CA HIS A 89 -30.72 15.28 -4.07
C HIS A 89 -30.06 16.67 -4.17
N ASP A 90 -28.76 16.75 -3.93
CA ASP A 90 -28.02 18.01 -3.89
C ASP A 90 -27.99 18.73 -5.24
N GLU A 91 -27.96 17.98 -6.34
CA GLU A 91 -28.06 18.51 -7.70
C GLU A 91 -29.52 18.74 -8.15
N GLY A 92 -30.48 18.39 -7.29
CA GLY A 92 -31.90 18.49 -7.58
C GLY A 92 -32.33 17.58 -8.74
N LEU A 93 -31.72 16.44 -8.95
CA LEU A 93 -32.27 15.40 -9.82
C LEU A 93 -33.30 14.53 -9.09
N LEU A 94 -33.22 14.51 -7.76
CA LEU A 94 -34.18 13.90 -6.83
C LEU A 94 -34.70 15.00 -5.90
N ARG A 95 -35.97 15.40 -6.04
CA ARG A 95 -36.55 16.53 -5.29
C ARG A 95 -37.83 16.14 -4.60
N PHE A 96 -38.06 16.65 -3.40
CA PHE A 96 -39.36 16.57 -2.78
C PHE A 96 -40.28 17.68 -3.31
N SER A 97 -41.38 17.30 -3.96
CA SER A 97 -42.37 18.25 -4.46
C SER A 97 -43.40 18.56 -3.38
N LEU A 98 -43.45 19.82 -2.91
CA LEU A 98 -44.42 20.27 -1.91
C LEU A 98 -45.87 20.25 -2.43
N THR A 99 -46.06 20.44 -3.74
CA THR A 99 -47.39 20.45 -4.37
C THR A 99 -48.01 19.06 -4.42
N SER A 100 -47.23 18.05 -4.80
CA SER A 100 -47.69 16.66 -4.89
C SER A 100 -47.38 15.83 -3.65
N ARG A 101 -46.67 16.40 -2.67
CA ARG A 101 -46.21 15.75 -1.41
C ARG A 101 -45.51 14.42 -1.65
N CYS A 102 -44.70 14.35 -2.69
CA CYS A 102 -43.97 13.14 -3.05
C CYS A 102 -42.60 13.48 -3.64
N TRP A 103 -41.69 12.51 -3.56
CA TRP A 103 -40.42 12.60 -4.29
C TRP A 103 -40.65 12.49 -5.79
N GLN A 104 -39.96 13.34 -6.52
CA GLN A 104 -39.95 13.37 -7.97
C GLN A 104 -38.52 13.29 -8.46
N TRP A 105 -38.33 12.58 -9.58
CA TRP A 105 -37.05 12.45 -10.22
C TRP A 105 -37.22 12.33 -11.73
N ASP A 106 -36.20 12.76 -12.45
CA ASP A 106 -36.11 12.60 -13.90
C ASP A 106 -35.22 11.41 -14.21
N ILE A 107 -35.83 10.25 -14.48
CA ILE A 107 -35.10 9.00 -14.68
C ILE A 107 -34.14 9.09 -15.89
N GLN A 108 -34.48 9.87 -16.90
CA GLN A 108 -33.68 9.98 -18.10
C GLN A 108 -32.43 10.82 -17.81
N LYS A 109 -32.58 11.95 -17.11
CA LYS A 109 -31.41 12.72 -16.63
C LYS A 109 -30.53 11.94 -15.66
N ILE A 110 -31.11 11.09 -14.83
CA ILE A 110 -30.32 10.24 -13.90
C ILE A 110 -29.56 9.16 -14.67
N ARG A 111 -30.14 8.60 -15.74
CA ARG A 111 -29.46 7.63 -16.62
C ARG A 111 -28.35 8.29 -17.43
N ASP A 112 -28.66 9.42 -18.06
CA ASP A 112 -27.77 10.19 -18.94
C ASP A 112 -26.70 10.95 -18.15
N LYS A 113 -26.88 11.10 -16.82
CA LYS A 113 -25.80 11.48 -15.94
C LYS A 113 -24.77 10.36 -15.95
N ASP A 114 -23.60 10.63 -16.53
CA ASP A 114 -22.40 9.87 -16.29
C ASP A 114 -22.14 9.87 -14.78
N VAL A 115 -22.66 8.83 -14.13
CA VAL A 115 -22.16 8.41 -12.83
C VAL A 115 -21.01 7.54 -13.26
N ALA A 116 -19.88 8.20 -13.47
CA ALA A 116 -18.61 7.54 -13.69
C ALA A 116 -18.52 6.46 -12.61
N ASP A 117 -18.48 5.19 -13.03
CA ASP A 117 -18.79 3.96 -12.28
C ASP A 117 -17.82 3.67 -11.11
N ASN A 118 -17.22 4.71 -10.52
CA ASN A 118 -16.18 4.60 -9.52
C ASN A 118 -16.32 5.75 -8.51
N VAL A 119 -16.52 5.45 -7.23
CA VAL A 119 -16.39 6.47 -6.16
C VAL A 119 -15.04 7.16 -6.20
N VAL A 120 -14.02 6.45 -6.72
CA VAL A 120 -12.72 7.03 -7.02
C VAL A 120 -12.84 8.20 -8.00
N GLU A 121 -13.62 8.10 -9.08
CA GLU A 121 -13.77 9.16 -10.09
C GLU A 121 -14.56 10.36 -9.56
N LEU A 122 -15.57 10.14 -8.71
CA LEU A 122 -16.27 11.23 -8.02
C LEU A 122 -15.36 11.95 -7.03
N MET A 123 -14.53 11.20 -6.29
CA MET A 123 -13.53 11.78 -5.38
C MET A 123 -12.44 12.51 -6.15
N VAL A 124 -11.96 11.96 -7.27
CA VAL A 124 -11.05 12.65 -8.20
C VAL A 124 -11.70 13.96 -8.68
N GLY A 125 -12.95 13.93 -9.11
CA GLY A 125 -13.68 15.13 -9.52
C GLY A 125 -13.82 16.18 -8.42
N LYS A 126 -14.03 15.78 -7.16
CA LYS A 126 -14.03 16.69 -6.00
C LYS A 126 -12.63 17.27 -5.77
N MET A 127 -11.59 16.44 -5.82
CA MET A 127 -10.20 16.88 -5.62
C MET A 127 -9.72 17.84 -6.70
N LEU A 128 -10.09 17.60 -7.97
CA LEU A 128 -9.74 18.46 -9.10
C LEU A 128 -10.35 19.88 -9.00
N ARG A 129 -11.35 20.09 -8.13
CA ARG A 129 -11.92 21.41 -7.84
C ARG A 129 -11.17 22.16 -6.73
N LEU A 130 -10.29 21.48 -5.98
CA LEU A 130 -9.47 22.10 -4.96
C LEU A 130 -8.34 22.92 -5.62
N ARG A 131 -7.68 23.77 -4.83
CA ARG A 131 -6.53 24.54 -5.34
C ARG A 131 -5.38 23.59 -5.72
N PRO A 132 -4.57 23.91 -6.74
CA PRO A 132 -3.49 23.05 -7.22
C PRO A 132 -2.54 22.57 -6.12
N GLU A 133 -2.25 23.42 -5.13
CA GLU A 133 -1.35 23.10 -4.02
C GLU A 133 -1.93 22.00 -3.11
N VAL A 134 -3.26 21.97 -2.95
CA VAL A 134 -3.97 20.94 -2.18
C VAL A 134 -4.02 19.62 -2.96
N GLN A 135 -4.19 19.70 -4.28
CA GLN A 135 -4.15 18.52 -5.16
C GLN A 135 -2.76 17.87 -5.14
N GLU A 136 -1.70 18.66 -5.23
CA GLU A 136 -0.33 18.15 -5.19
C GLU A 136 0.00 17.56 -3.81
N ALA A 137 -0.39 18.24 -2.72
CA ALA A 137 -0.21 17.72 -1.36
C ALA A 137 -0.94 16.39 -1.14
N LEU A 138 -2.19 16.26 -1.62
CA LEU A 138 -2.94 15.01 -1.58
C LEU A 138 -2.25 13.89 -2.38
N SER A 139 -1.76 14.22 -3.58
CA SER A 139 -1.05 13.28 -4.45
C SER A 139 0.23 12.75 -3.78
N VAL A 140 1.01 13.65 -3.18
CA VAL A 140 2.23 13.29 -2.44
C VAL A 140 1.90 12.48 -1.19
N ALA A 141 0.87 12.86 -0.42
CA ALA A 141 0.41 12.10 0.73
C ALA A 141 -0.01 10.68 0.33
N ALA A 142 -0.70 10.52 -0.80
CA ALA A 142 -1.15 9.23 -1.31
C ALA A 142 0.00 8.29 -1.71
N CYS A 143 1.17 8.83 -2.09
CA CYS A 143 2.38 8.05 -2.35
C CYS A 143 2.91 7.32 -1.10
N PHE A 144 2.56 7.76 0.11
CA PHE A 144 2.90 7.10 1.37
C PHE A 144 1.86 6.05 1.82
N GLY A 145 0.76 5.89 1.07
CA GLY A 145 -0.33 4.98 1.41
C GLY A 145 -1.42 5.65 2.25
N ALA A 146 -2.06 4.89 3.14
CA ALA A 146 -3.23 5.35 3.89
C ALA A 146 -2.91 6.42 4.95
N MET A 147 -1.65 6.47 5.42
CA MET A 147 -1.20 7.39 6.47
C MET A 147 0.15 7.99 6.08
N CYS A 148 0.30 9.28 6.33
CA CYS A 148 1.54 10.03 6.13
C CYS A 148 1.93 10.74 7.43
N GLN A 149 3.16 10.55 7.89
CA GLN A 149 3.68 11.24 9.07
C GLN A 149 4.02 12.70 8.75
N GLU A 150 3.66 13.62 9.64
CA GLU A 150 3.94 15.05 9.47
C GLU A 150 5.45 15.33 9.43
N SER A 151 6.28 14.50 10.08
CA SER A 151 7.74 14.58 10.00
C SER A 151 8.27 14.47 8.57
N LEU A 152 7.74 13.52 7.78
CA LEU A 152 8.11 13.34 6.37
C LEU A 152 7.70 14.54 5.53
N LEU A 153 6.51 15.08 5.78
CA LEU A 153 6.00 16.27 5.09
C LEU A 153 6.87 17.50 5.38
N ARG A 154 7.28 17.68 6.64
CA ARG A 154 8.18 18.77 7.04
C ARG A 154 9.58 18.65 6.42
N ILE A 155 10.05 17.46 6.09
CA ILE A 155 11.29 17.27 5.34
C ILE A 155 11.09 17.73 3.89
N LEU A 156 9.97 17.34 3.26
CA LEU A 156 9.64 17.75 1.90
C LEU A 156 9.41 19.26 1.76
N ASP A 157 8.85 19.90 2.79
CA ASP A 157 8.62 21.36 2.86
C ASP A 157 9.92 22.19 2.87
N ARG A 158 11.08 21.57 3.16
CA ARG A 158 12.40 22.21 3.06
C ARG A 158 12.89 22.37 1.62
N ALA A 159 12.21 21.76 0.65
CA ALA A 159 12.63 21.82 -0.74
C ALA A 159 12.51 23.27 -1.26
N PRO A 160 13.54 23.82 -1.92
CA PRO A 160 13.57 25.23 -2.34
C PRO A 160 12.46 25.60 -3.33
N ASP A 161 11.93 24.62 -4.06
CA ASP A 161 10.84 24.83 -5.01
C ASP A 161 9.44 24.76 -4.38
N ASN A 162 9.29 24.44 -3.09
CA ASN A 162 8.06 24.53 -2.27
C ASN A 162 6.72 24.00 -2.85
N VAL A 163 6.78 23.21 -3.92
CA VAL A 163 5.61 22.89 -4.77
C VAL A 163 4.96 21.56 -4.40
N MET A 164 5.67 20.60 -3.79
CA MET A 164 5.14 19.23 -3.66
C MET A 164 4.09 19.02 -2.56
N CYS A 165 4.36 19.46 -1.33
CA CYS A 165 3.43 19.23 -0.22
C CYS A 165 3.78 20.13 0.95
N ASN A 166 2.80 20.88 1.44
CA ASN A 166 2.94 21.65 2.68
C ASN A 166 1.80 21.28 3.65
N VAL A 167 2.11 21.41 4.95
CA VAL A 167 1.18 21.10 6.04
C VAL A 167 -0.15 21.88 5.93
N PRO A 168 -0.15 23.20 5.61
CA PRO A 168 -1.40 23.95 5.46
C PRO A 168 -2.34 23.41 4.38
N SER A 169 -1.81 22.86 3.28
CA SER A 169 -2.64 22.29 2.21
C SER A 169 -3.35 21.01 2.65
N LEU A 170 -2.70 20.17 3.46
CA LEU A 170 -3.35 19.01 4.04
C LEU A 170 -4.37 19.39 5.13
N ASP A 171 -4.16 20.48 5.86
CA ASP A 171 -5.17 20.98 6.79
C ASP A 171 -6.45 21.41 6.07
N VAL A 172 -6.34 21.96 4.84
CA VAL A 172 -7.51 22.19 3.97
C VAL A 172 -8.18 20.87 3.61
N ALA A 173 -7.42 19.84 3.23
CA ALA A 173 -7.97 18.51 2.93
C ALA A 173 -8.67 17.86 4.15
N VAL A 174 -8.19 18.14 5.37
CA VAL A 174 -8.87 17.75 6.61
C VAL A 174 -10.21 18.49 6.76
N SER A 175 -10.23 19.81 6.51
CA SER A 175 -11.48 20.59 6.56
C SER A 175 -12.52 20.15 5.52
N GLU A 176 -12.06 19.64 4.37
CA GLU A 176 -12.88 19.08 3.29
C GLU A 176 -13.36 17.64 3.56
N GLY A 177 -12.97 17.06 4.71
CA GLY A 177 -13.31 15.70 5.12
C GLY A 177 -12.57 14.59 4.37
N LEU A 178 -11.56 14.93 3.56
CA LEU A 178 -10.77 13.97 2.78
C LEU A 178 -9.74 13.24 3.64
N MET A 179 -9.28 13.90 4.71
CA MET A 179 -8.31 13.36 5.65
C MET A 179 -8.73 13.63 7.09
N VAL A 180 -8.13 12.89 8.01
CA VAL A 180 -8.19 13.11 9.45
C VAL A 180 -6.78 13.32 9.96
N LYS A 181 -6.58 14.34 10.78
CA LYS A 181 -5.32 14.55 11.50
C LYS A 181 -5.40 13.90 12.88
N SER A 182 -4.48 12.99 13.17
CA SER A 182 -4.34 12.36 14.49
C SER A 182 -2.89 12.46 14.94
N ASP A 183 -2.67 12.99 16.14
CA ASP A 183 -1.35 13.25 16.72
C ASP A 183 -0.43 14.06 15.78
N SER A 184 0.49 13.37 15.11
CA SER A 184 1.50 13.89 14.19
C SER A 184 1.46 13.19 12.83
N ALA A 185 0.27 12.73 12.43
CA ALA A 185 0.05 12.07 11.14
C ALA A 185 -1.27 12.52 10.50
N TYR A 186 -1.26 12.51 9.16
CA TYR A 186 -2.43 12.67 8.33
C TYR A 186 -2.86 11.29 7.82
N ARG A 187 -4.13 10.95 7.98
CA ARG A 187 -4.71 9.70 7.49
C ARG A 187 -5.83 10.01 6.52
N PHE A 188 -5.90 9.33 5.39
CA PHE A 188 -7.06 9.44 4.52
C PHE A 188 -8.30 8.91 5.23
N SER A 189 -9.42 9.61 5.11
CA SER A 189 -10.67 9.20 5.77
C SER A 189 -11.16 7.84 5.26
N HIS A 190 -10.75 7.44 4.05
CA HIS A 190 -11.07 6.15 3.45
C HIS A 190 -10.03 5.74 2.40
N ASP A 191 -9.83 4.43 2.21
CA ASP A 191 -8.89 3.86 1.22
C ASP A 191 -9.18 4.35 -0.21
N GLN A 192 -10.46 4.53 -0.55
CA GLN A 192 -10.89 5.05 -1.86
C GLN A 192 -10.48 6.52 -2.09
N ILE A 193 -10.38 7.31 -1.02
CA ILE A 193 -9.92 8.71 -1.11
C ILE A 193 -8.40 8.72 -1.32
N GLN A 194 -7.66 7.84 -0.64
CA GLN A 194 -6.24 7.65 -0.92
C GLN A 194 -6.00 7.24 -2.37
N LEU A 195 -6.78 6.28 -2.88
CA LEU A 195 -6.68 5.85 -4.27
C LEU A 195 -7.01 6.98 -5.24
N ALA A 196 -8.09 7.74 -4.99
CA ALA A 196 -8.45 8.90 -5.79
C ALA A 196 -7.33 9.95 -5.84
N ALA A 197 -6.73 10.26 -4.70
CA ALA A 197 -5.59 11.15 -4.61
C ALA A 197 -4.38 10.60 -5.37
N TYR A 198 -4.13 9.30 -5.32
CA TYR A 198 -3.05 8.66 -6.08
C TYR A 198 -3.30 8.69 -7.60
N LEU A 199 -4.56 8.57 -8.03
CA LEU A 199 -4.95 8.66 -9.45
C LEU A 199 -4.84 10.07 -10.04
N LEU A 200 -4.69 11.12 -9.22
CA LEU A 200 -4.35 12.46 -9.71
C LEU A 200 -2.96 12.47 -10.39
N ILE A 201 -2.10 11.52 -10.02
CA ILE A 201 -0.82 11.30 -10.70
C ILE A 201 -1.07 10.39 -11.90
N SER A 202 -0.76 10.90 -13.10
CA SER A 202 -0.80 10.13 -14.33
C SER A 202 0.04 8.85 -14.20
N GLU A 203 -0.41 7.75 -14.79
CA GLU A 203 0.30 6.47 -14.69
C GLU A 203 1.77 6.57 -15.14
N SER A 204 2.02 7.35 -16.21
CA SER A 204 3.36 7.62 -16.74
C SER A 204 4.25 8.44 -15.81
N ASP A 205 3.67 9.19 -14.87
CA ASP A 205 4.42 10.05 -13.95
C ASP A 205 4.56 9.46 -12.55
N ARG A 206 3.81 8.41 -12.19
CA ARG A 206 3.89 7.78 -10.84
C ARG A 206 5.29 7.39 -10.44
N ALA A 207 6.03 6.72 -11.33
CA ALA A 207 7.41 6.32 -11.06
C ALA A 207 8.33 7.54 -10.87
N LYS A 208 8.13 8.61 -11.65
CA LYS A 208 8.89 9.87 -11.52
C LYS A 208 8.56 10.57 -10.21
N SER A 209 7.29 10.60 -9.81
CA SER A 209 6.83 11.18 -8.55
C SER A 209 7.42 10.45 -7.36
N HIS A 210 7.40 9.12 -7.36
CA HIS A 210 8.04 8.29 -6.33
C HIS A 210 9.55 8.54 -6.23
N LEU A 211 10.27 8.58 -7.37
CA LEU A 211 11.69 8.97 -7.37
C LEU A 211 11.92 10.37 -6.81
N ARG A 212 11.10 11.35 -7.22
CA ARG A 212 11.23 12.74 -6.76
C ARG A 212 11.04 12.83 -5.24
N ILE A 213 10.02 12.16 -4.69
CA ILE A 213 9.77 12.07 -3.25
C ILE A 213 10.97 11.43 -2.54
N GLY A 214 11.39 10.23 -2.98
CA GLY A 214 12.50 9.50 -2.37
C GLY A 214 13.81 10.28 -2.37
N ARG A 215 14.16 10.93 -3.50
CA ARG A 215 15.36 11.76 -3.64
C ARG A 215 15.32 12.98 -2.72
N LEU A 216 14.18 13.64 -2.61
CA LEU A 216 14.03 14.80 -1.72
C LEU A 216 14.15 14.39 -0.25
N LEU A 217 13.45 13.33 0.16
CA LEU A 217 13.57 12.82 1.53
C LEU A 217 15.02 12.44 1.84
N TRP A 218 15.70 11.75 0.93
CA TRP A 218 17.09 11.38 1.12
C TRP A 218 18.03 12.59 1.24
N LYS A 219 17.89 13.58 0.35
CA LYS A 219 18.77 14.75 0.29
C LYS A 219 18.53 15.76 1.42
N LEU A 220 17.29 15.91 1.88
CA LEU A 220 16.89 16.95 2.85
C LEU A 220 16.82 16.46 4.30
N SER A 221 16.98 15.15 4.53
CA SER A 221 17.02 14.57 5.86
C SER A 221 18.37 14.78 6.53
N SER A 222 18.34 15.12 7.82
CA SER A 222 19.49 14.90 8.71
C SER A 222 19.75 13.40 8.89
N ALA A 223 20.91 13.04 9.45
CA ALA A 223 21.25 11.63 9.68
C ALA A 223 20.20 10.90 10.55
N GLN A 224 19.68 11.56 11.60
CA GLN A 224 18.66 10.99 12.48
C GLN A 224 17.30 10.85 11.78
N GLU A 225 16.92 11.83 10.95
CA GLU A 225 15.69 11.77 10.16
C GLU A 225 15.76 10.66 9.11
N LEU A 226 16.91 10.49 8.45
CA LEU A 226 17.11 9.42 7.48
C LEU A 226 17.07 8.05 8.15
N GLU A 227 17.68 7.88 9.32
CA GLU A 227 17.63 6.62 10.08
C GLU A 227 16.18 6.22 10.42
N SER A 228 15.37 7.18 10.89
CA SER A 228 13.96 6.95 11.23
C SER A 228 13.04 6.75 10.03
N SER A 229 13.39 7.30 8.86
CA SER A 229 12.59 7.23 7.63
C SER A 229 13.17 6.29 6.57
N LEU A 230 14.20 5.51 6.90
CA LEU A 230 14.98 4.73 5.94
C LEU A 230 14.12 3.83 5.05
N PHE A 231 13.17 3.09 5.65
CA PHE A 231 12.26 2.23 4.89
C PHE A 231 11.41 3.02 3.89
N VAL A 232 10.87 4.16 4.32
CA VAL A 232 10.06 5.02 3.46
C VAL A 232 10.90 5.53 2.29
N VAL A 233 12.12 6.03 2.55
CA VAL A 233 13.01 6.51 1.49
C VAL A 233 13.32 5.42 0.47
N VAL A 234 13.70 4.23 0.94
CA VAL A 234 14.05 3.09 0.09
C VAL A 234 12.85 2.61 -0.73
N GLU A 235 11.67 2.49 -0.12
CA GLU A 235 10.44 2.11 -0.82
C GLU A 235 10.05 3.12 -1.91
N GLN A 236 10.14 4.42 -1.63
CA GLN A 236 9.85 5.47 -2.62
C GLN A 236 10.82 5.39 -3.81
N LEU A 237 12.12 5.24 -3.55
CA LEU A 237 13.13 5.13 -4.60
C LEU A 237 12.97 3.86 -5.45
N HIS A 238 12.68 2.71 -4.82
CA HIS A 238 12.48 1.45 -5.55
C HIS A 238 11.32 1.49 -6.53
N ARG A 239 10.21 2.16 -6.18
CA ARG A 239 9.02 2.28 -7.05
C ARG A 239 9.28 2.95 -8.40
N GLY A 240 10.37 3.71 -8.54
CA GLY A 240 10.79 4.26 -9.82
C GLY A 240 12.23 3.93 -10.20
N SER A 241 12.87 2.97 -9.54
CA SER A 241 14.27 2.59 -9.78
C SER A 241 14.57 2.18 -11.23
N PHE A 242 13.57 1.67 -11.96
CA PHE A 242 13.70 1.33 -13.39
C PHE A 242 13.90 2.56 -14.30
N LEU A 243 13.63 3.78 -13.81
CA LEU A 243 13.93 5.04 -14.49
C LEU A 243 15.32 5.62 -14.11
N MET A 244 16.03 5.01 -13.16
CA MET A 244 17.39 5.45 -12.77
C MET A 244 18.39 4.99 -13.82
N THR A 245 18.97 5.95 -14.55
CA THR A 245 19.97 5.71 -15.60
C THR A 245 21.40 5.94 -15.13
N ASP A 246 21.60 6.72 -14.06
CA ASP A 246 22.93 6.99 -13.50
C ASP A 246 23.41 5.77 -12.69
N PRO A 247 24.52 5.11 -13.09
CA PRO A 247 25.05 3.98 -12.34
C PRO A 247 25.37 4.31 -10.89
N GLU A 248 25.87 5.52 -10.62
CA GLU A 248 26.25 5.92 -9.27
C GLU A 248 25.02 6.04 -8.36
N GLU A 249 23.95 6.66 -8.85
CA GLU A 249 22.69 6.75 -8.12
C GLU A 249 22.10 5.35 -7.81
N ARG A 250 22.20 4.41 -8.75
CA ARG A 250 21.75 3.03 -8.55
C ARG A 250 22.56 2.34 -7.45
N THR A 251 23.88 2.54 -7.43
CA THR A 251 24.75 2.03 -6.37
C THR A 251 24.39 2.64 -5.03
N GLN A 252 24.14 3.94 -4.96
CA GLN A 252 23.70 4.60 -3.72
C GLN A 252 22.36 4.06 -3.20
N LEU A 253 21.38 3.78 -4.08
CA LEU A 253 20.15 3.09 -3.68
C LEU A 253 20.42 1.64 -3.23
N SER A 254 21.39 0.97 -3.82
CA SER A 254 21.83 -0.35 -3.38
C SER A 254 22.41 -0.32 -1.95
N GLU A 255 23.20 0.71 -1.61
CA GLU A 255 23.69 0.95 -0.25
C GLU A 255 22.55 1.23 0.74
N LEU A 256 21.60 2.10 0.39
CA LEU A 256 20.43 2.36 1.22
C LEU A 256 19.59 1.08 1.44
N SER A 257 19.47 0.25 0.40
CA SER A 257 18.78 -1.05 0.48
C SER A 257 19.50 -2.03 1.40
N MET A 258 20.85 -2.03 1.38
CA MET A 258 21.64 -2.80 2.32
C MET A 258 21.39 -2.37 3.77
N LEU A 259 21.39 -1.05 4.04
CA LEU A 259 21.12 -0.50 5.36
C LEU A 259 19.71 -0.87 5.84
N ALA A 260 18.69 -0.75 4.97
CA ALA A 260 17.32 -1.13 5.27
C ALA A 260 17.21 -2.63 5.59
N GLY A 261 17.88 -3.48 4.80
CA GLY A 261 17.96 -4.93 5.05
C GLY A 261 18.59 -5.27 6.40
N GLN A 262 19.70 -4.60 6.75
CA GLN A 262 20.36 -4.79 8.05
C GLN A 262 19.51 -4.30 9.22
N MET A 263 18.78 -3.20 9.06
CA MET A 263 17.86 -2.68 10.07
C MET A 263 16.69 -3.64 10.28
N ALA A 264 16.07 -4.12 9.19
CA ALA A 264 15.00 -5.13 9.25
C ALA A 264 15.47 -6.42 9.93
N ARG A 265 16.69 -6.90 9.61
CA ARG A 265 17.32 -8.04 10.30
C ARG A 265 17.47 -7.81 11.80
N ARG A 266 17.94 -6.63 12.23
CA ARG A 266 18.07 -6.29 13.66
C ARG A 266 16.72 -6.28 14.40
N MET A 267 15.64 -5.99 13.68
CA MET A 267 14.26 -6.08 14.19
C MET A 267 13.64 -7.48 14.00
N SER A 268 14.44 -8.50 13.68
CA SER A 268 13.99 -9.88 13.39
C SER A 268 12.93 -10.00 12.30
N SER A 269 12.85 -8.99 11.41
CA SER A 269 11.93 -8.94 10.28
C SER A 269 12.62 -9.48 9.03
N PHE A 270 12.79 -10.80 8.97
CA PHE A 270 13.62 -11.47 7.97
C PHE A 270 13.05 -11.41 6.54
N LEU A 271 11.73 -11.48 6.37
CA LEU A 271 11.10 -11.35 5.05
C LEU A 271 11.34 -9.97 4.41
N PRO A 272 11.07 -8.83 5.10
CA PRO A 272 11.48 -7.51 4.61
C PRO A 272 12.99 -7.39 4.39
N ALA A 273 13.81 -7.98 5.27
CA ALA A 273 15.26 -7.95 5.11
C ALA A 273 15.70 -8.61 3.79
N ALA A 274 15.17 -9.79 3.46
CA ALA A 274 15.42 -10.48 2.20
C ALA A 274 15.01 -9.62 1.00
N ALA A 275 13.83 -9.01 1.07
CA ALA A 275 13.29 -8.17 0.00
C ALA A 275 14.19 -6.95 -0.29
N TYR A 276 14.63 -6.23 0.75
CA TYR A 276 15.53 -5.08 0.60
C TYR A 276 16.90 -5.48 0.07
N LEU A 277 17.51 -6.54 0.63
CA LEU A 277 18.83 -7.01 0.18
C LEU A 277 18.79 -7.48 -1.28
N SER A 278 17.78 -8.25 -1.65
CA SER A 278 17.56 -8.69 -3.04
C SER A 278 17.33 -7.51 -3.99
N ALA A 279 16.59 -6.49 -3.54
CA ALA A 279 16.38 -5.27 -4.32
C ALA A 279 17.67 -4.47 -4.51
N GLY A 280 18.53 -4.40 -3.48
CA GLY A 280 19.87 -3.83 -3.58
C GLY A 280 20.74 -4.56 -4.60
N ILE A 281 20.72 -5.90 -4.58
CA ILE A 281 21.48 -6.73 -5.55
C ILE A 281 21.05 -6.45 -6.99
N ARG A 282 19.74 -6.30 -7.27
CA ARG A 282 19.22 -6.03 -8.63
C ARG A 282 19.65 -4.66 -9.19
N LEU A 283 20.14 -3.75 -8.35
CA LEU A 283 20.60 -2.44 -8.78
C LEU A 283 22.04 -2.45 -9.28
N LEU A 284 22.85 -3.39 -8.79
CA LEU A 284 24.27 -3.53 -9.11
C LEU A 284 24.49 -3.98 -10.55
N ALA A 285 25.50 -3.42 -11.19
CA ALA A 285 26.04 -3.86 -12.47
C ALA A 285 27.28 -4.76 -12.26
N ASP A 286 27.70 -5.49 -13.30
CA ASP A 286 28.90 -6.35 -13.22
C ASP A 286 30.17 -5.58 -12.83
N ASN A 287 30.28 -4.31 -13.24
CA ASN A 287 31.43 -3.48 -12.92
C ASN A 287 31.51 -3.11 -11.42
N ASP A 288 30.39 -3.17 -10.68
CA ASP A 288 30.36 -2.84 -9.26
C ASP A 288 31.15 -3.85 -8.41
N TRP A 289 31.37 -5.07 -8.89
CA TRP A 289 32.27 -6.02 -8.24
C TRP A 289 33.74 -5.54 -8.17
N ASN A 290 34.11 -4.59 -9.04
CA ASN A 290 35.42 -3.97 -9.07
C ASN A 290 35.43 -2.63 -8.31
N SER A 291 34.48 -1.74 -8.59
CA SER A 291 34.44 -0.38 -8.00
C SER A 291 33.84 -0.36 -6.60
N HIS A 292 32.85 -1.21 -6.31
CA HIS A 292 32.07 -1.25 -5.08
C HIS A 292 32.09 -2.65 -4.45
N ARG A 293 33.28 -3.26 -4.43
CA ARG A 293 33.48 -4.66 -4.01
C ARG A 293 32.89 -4.95 -2.62
N ASN A 294 33.18 -4.12 -1.63
CA ASN A 294 32.66 -4.31 -0.26
C ASN A 294 31.12 -4.33 -0.22
N LEU A 295 30.46 -3.46 -0.97
CA LEU A 295 29.00 -3.42 -1.05
C LEU A 295 28.45 -4.72 -1.65
N CYS A 296 29.01 -5.17 -2.77
CA CYS A 296 28.60 -6.41 -3.43
C CYS A 296 28.73 -7.61 -2.50
N PHE A 297 29.90 -7.79 -1.87
CA PHE A 297 30.13 -8.89 -0.92
C PHE A 297 29.17 -8.82 0.27
N ASN A 298 28.98 -7.64 0.86
CA ASN A 298 28.10 -7.49 2.02
C ASN A 298 26.62 -7.78 1.68
N LEU A 299 26.15 -7.32 0.52
CA LEU A 299 24.78 -7.55 0.06
C LEU A 299 24.51 -9.04 -0.18
N TYR A 300 25.33 -9.70 -0.99
CA TYR A 300 25.14 -11.10 -1.31
C TYR A 300 25.30 -12.01 -0.07
N ASN A 301 26.32 -11.77 0.78
CA ASN A 301 26.48 -12.54 2.01
C ASN A 301 25.30 -12.34 2.97
N SER A 302 24.87 -11.09 3.17
CA SER A 302 23.71 -10.82 4.03
C SER A 302 22.45 -11.46 3.46
N CYS A 303 22.24 -11.40 2.15
CA CYS A 303 21.06 -11.99 1.50
C CYS A 303 21.06 -13.52 1.64
N ALA A 304 22.21 -14.16 1.45
CA ALA A 304 22.38 -15.59 1.65
C ALA A 304 22.08 -16.02 3.09
N GLU A 305 22.59 -15.27 4.08
CA GLU A 305 22.32 -15.55 5.49
C GLU A 305 20.82 -15.43 5.82
N ILE A 306 20.14 -14.42 5.28
CA ILE A 306 18.70 -14.25 5.50
C ILE A 306 17.91 -15.38 4.84
N HIS A 307 18.20 -15.74 3.59
CA HIS A 307 17.53 -16.86 2.92
C HIS A 307 17.79 -18.19 3.65
N PHE A 308 19.00 -18.42 4.18
CA PHE A 308 19.27 -19.58 5.02
C PHE A 308 18.39 -19.61 6.28
N ILE A 309 18.24 -18.47 6.98
CA ILE A 309 17.36 -18.35 8.17
C ILE A 309 15.90 -18.62 7.80
N LEU A 310 15.46 -18.19 6.63
CA LEU A 310 14.10 -18.44 6.11
C LEU A 310 13.89 -19.88 5.61
N GLY A 311 14.94 -20.71 5.56
CA GLY A 311 14.89 -22.07 5.01
C GLY A 311 14.91 -22.13 3.48
N GLU A 312 15.16 -21.00 2.81
CA GLU A 312 15.25 -20.87 1.35
C GLU A 312 16.68 -21.23 0.88
N PHE A 313 17.05 -22.50 1.09
CA PHE A 313 18.43 -22.95 0.93
C PHE A 313 18.97 -22.86 -0.51
N ASP A 314 18.13 -23.05 -1.53
CA ASP A 314 18.54 -22.91 -2.93
C ASP A 314 18.92 -21.45 -3.27
N ALA A 315 18.15 -20.48 -2.77
CA ALA A 315 18.45 -19.07 -2.94
C ALA A 315 19.72 -18.68 -2.17
N ALA A 316 19.87 -19.18 -0.93
CA ALA A 316 21.07 -18.99 -0.14
C ALA A 316 22.32 -19.53 -0.86
N ARG A 317 22.24 -20.76 -1.39
CA ARG A 317 23.32 -21.40 -2.17
C ARG A 317 23.70 -20.55 -3.39
N SER A 318 22.71 -20.13 -4.20
CA SER A 318 22.97 -19.35 -5.42
C SER A 318 23.72 -18.03 -5.12
N HIS A 319 23.34 -17.31 -4.05
CA HIS A 319 24.05 -16.10 -3.65
C HIS A 319 25.47 -16.38 -3.18
N LEU A 320 25.70 -17.46 -2.41
CA LEU A 320 27.02 -17.83 -1.90
C LEU A 320 27.96 -18.25 -3.02
N GLU A 321 27.47 -19.02 -4.00
CA GLU A 321 28.23 -19.41 -5.18
C GLU A 321 28.69 -18.20 -6.00
N GLU A 322 27.83 -17.18 -6.17
CA GLU A 322 28.22 -15.93 -6.83
C GLU A 322 29.33 -15.20 -6.07
N VAL A 323 29.22 -15.11 -4.74
CA VAL A 323 30.26 -14.48 -3.90
C VAL A 323 31.58 -15.22 -4.02
N LEU A 324 31.56 -16.55 -3.91
CA LEU A 324 32.76 -17.39 -3.98
C LEU A 324 33.42 -17.33 -5.36
N ARG A 325 32.63 -17.28 -6.44
CA ARG A 325 33.13 -17.10 -7.81
C ARG A 325 33.88 -15.78 -7.98
N ARG A 326 33.46 -14.73 -7.29
CA ARG A 326 34.06 -13.38 -7.37
C ARG A 326 35.14 -13.14 -6.31
N ALA A 327 35.28 -14.01 -5.30
CA ALA A 327 36.22 -13.86 -4.19
C ALA A 327 37.68 -14.08 -4.64
N MET A 328 38.53 -13.10 -4.33
CA MET A 328 39.94 -13.09 -4.71
C MET A 328 40.86 -13.36 -3.52
N THR A 329 40.41 -13.03 -2.30
CA THR A 329 41.21 -13.22 -1.08
C THR A 329 40.65 -14.33 -0.20
N LEU A 330 41.50 -14.90 0.66
CA LEU A 330 41.07 -15.89 1.65
C LEU A 330 40.03 -15.32 2.61
N GLN A 331 40.18 -14.05 3.00
CA GLN A 331 39.26 -13.37 3.90
C GLN A 331 37.86 -13.25 3.31
N GLU A 332 37.75 -12.94 2.02
CA GLU A 332 36.47 -12.90 1.30
C GLU A 332 35.82 -14.28 1.16
N LYS A 333 36.61 -15.34 1.13
CA LYS A 333 36.15 -16.73 0.98
C LYS A 333 35.65 -17.35 2.29
N LEU A 334 36.23 -16.96 3.43
CA LEU A 334 36.02 -17.63 4.72
C LEU A 334 34.54 -17.68 5.16
N GLN A 335 33.89 -16.51 5.26
CA GLN A 335 32.50 -16.43 5.71
C GLN A 335 31.51 -17.10 4.73
N PRO A 336 31.58 -16.86 3.40
CA PRO A 336 30.69 -17.54 2.46
C PRO A 336 30.85 -19.05 2.47
N HIS A 337 32.08 -19.60 2.53
CA HIS A 337 32.29 -21.05 2.62
C HIS A 337 31.66 -21.65 3.88
N ALA A 338 31.86 -21.02 5.04
CA ALA A 338 31.26 -21.50 6.29
C ALA A 338 29.73 -21.48 6.26
N THR A 339 29.12 -20.51 5.58
CA THR A 339 27.66 -20.46 5.37
C THR A 339 27.20 -21.47 4.32
N LEU A 340 27.98 -21.70 3.27
CA LEU A 340 27.68 -22.68 2.23
C LEU A 340 27.70 -24.11 2.77
N ALA A 341 28.73 -24.48 3.54
CA ALA A 341 28.82 -25.80 4.17
C ALA A 341 27.61 -26.09 5.09
N ARG A 342 27.16 -25.08 5.87
CA ARG A 342 25.94 -25.18 6.68
C ARG A 342 24.68 -25.35 5.82
N THR A 343 24.58 -24.57 4.74
CA THR A 343 23.45 -24.62 3.79
C THR A 343 23.36 -26.00 3.11
N LEU A 344 24.48 -26.53 2.62
CA LEU A 344 24.55 -27.86 1.99
C LEU A 344 24.23 -28.99 2.96
N SER A 345 24.70 -28.88 4.21
CA SER A 345 24.36 -29.82 5.28
C SER A 345 22.84 -29.82 5.56
N SER A 346 22.20 -28.65 5.61
CA SER A 346 20.74 -28.52 5.75
C SER A 346 19.96 -29.09 4.57
N LEU A 347 20.55 -29.13 3.37
CA LEU A 347 19.99 -29.79 2.18
C LEU A 347 20.24 -31.31 2.11
N GLY A 348 20.98 -31.88 3.07
CA GLY A 348 21.38 -33.29 3.06
C GLY A 348 22.52 -33.62 2.09
N LEU A 349 23.18 -32.61 1.53
CA LEU A 349 24.32 -32.74 0.59
C LEU A 349 25.66 -32.79 1.35
N THR A 350 25.80 -33.74 2.28
CA THR A 350 26.94 -33.79 3.22
C THR A 350 28.29 -33.96 2.51
N ASN A 351 28.34 -34.69 1.39
CA ASN A 351 29.58 -34.85 0.62
C ASN A 351 30.01 -33.53 -0.03
N GLU A 352 29.08 -32.80 -0.66
CA GLU A 352 29.36 -31.46 -1.21
C GLU A 352 29.76 -30.47 -0.11
N ALA A 353 29.19 -30.60 1.10
CA ALA A 353 29.56 -29.76 2.24
C ALA A 353 31.01 -29.98 2.69
N ILE A 354 31.49 -31.24 2.68
CA ILE A 354 32.89 -31.59 3.00
C ILE A 354 33.83 -31.08 1.90
N ASP A 355 33.46 -31.27 0.63
CA ASP A 355 34.27 -30.81 -0.51
C ASP A 355 34.35 -29.28 -0.62
N SER A 356 33.39 -28.57 -0.01
CA SER A 356 33.35 -27.11 0.03
C SER A 356 34.19 -26.46 1.14
N CYS A 357 34.70 -27.25 2.10
CA CYS A 357 35.58 -26.80 3.20
C CYS A 357 37.05 -26.91 2.81
#